data_AF-A0A1D6FNL7-F1
#
_entry.id   AF-A0A1D6FNL7-F1
#
_cell.length_a   1.000
_cell.length_b   1.000
_cell.length_c   1.000
_cell.angle_alpha   90.00
_cell.angle_beta   90.00
_cell.angle_gamma   90.00
#
_symmetry.space_group_name_H-M   'P 1'
#
loop_
_entity.id
_entity.type
_entity.pdbx_description
1 polymer ?
#
loop_
_entity_poly.entity_id
_entity_poly.type
_entity_poly.pdbx_seq_one_letter_code
_entity_poly.pdbx_strand_id
1 'polypeptide(L)'
;MILTFCTWDTKGYDIQCDLHQLTRSYGELECFQSYEMVLDMQKLFKGVTGGLSGLSKEILGAGLNKTRRNSNWEQRPLTQNQKEYAALDAVVLVHIFHEHMRRQAQFGVSEGSRVEWRSHVVSRVSCTRTPLRF
;
A
#
# COMPACT_ATOMS: atom_id res chain seq x y z
N MET A 1 20.93 -9.71 -19.77
CA MET A 1 20.77 -9.15 -18.40
C MET A 1 19.57 -8.21 -18.43
N ILE A 2 18.35 -8.77 -18.32
CA ILE A 2 17.12 -7.98 -18.41
C ILE A 2 16.75 -7.59 -16.98
N LEU A 3 17.04 -6.35 -16.63
CA LEU A 3 16.50 -5.68 -15.47
C LEU A 3 15.03 -5.33 -15.79
N THR A 4 14.11 -6.29 -15.63
CA THR A 4 12.67 -6.00 -15.51
C THR A 4 12.43 -5.42 -14.11
N PHE A 5 12.88 -4.19 -13.90
CA PHE A 5 12.49 -3.40 -12.75
C PHE A 5 11.12 -2.77 -13.02
N CYS A 6 10.18 -3.05 -12.11
CA CYS A 6 9.03 -2.22 -11.78
C CYS A 6 7.98 -1.98 -12.86
N THR A 7 7.09 -2.96 -13.07
CA THR A 7 5.73 -2.66 -13.53
C THR A 7 4.94 -2.13 -12.34
N TRP A 8 4.69 -0.82 -12.30
CA TRP A 8 3.67 -0.07 -11.55
C TRP A 8 2.88 -0.78 -10.42
N ASP A 9 3.55 -1.26 -9.37
CA ASP A 9 2.87 -1.82 -8.19
C ASP A 9 2.49 -0.69 -7.22
N THR A 10 1.19 -0.38 -7.14
CA THR A 10 0.62 0.50 -6.10
C THR A 10 0.83 -0.15 -4.74
N LYS A 11 1.24 0.63 -3.73
CA LYS A 11 1.51 0.13 -2.37
C LYS A 11 0.52 0.75 -1.41
N GLY A 12 -0.09 -0.08 -0.58
CA GLY A 12 -0.96 0.34 0.51
C GLY A 12 -0.68 -0.43 1.78
N TYR A 13 -1.25 0.02 2.89
CA TYR A 13 -1.25 -0.70 4.16
C TYR A 13 -2.69 -0.88 4.59
N ASP A 14 -3.17 -2.13 4.67
CA ASP A 14 -4.60 -2.42 4.89
C ASP A 14 -5.50 -1.79 3.82
N ILE A 15 -5.05 -1.89 2.56
CA ILE A 15 -5.71 -1.24 1.41
C ILE A 15 -7.15 -1.71 1.18
N GLN A 16 -7.50 -2.91 1.67
CA GLN A 16 -8.85 -3.44 1.53
C GLN A 16 -9.87 -2.57 2.26
N CYS A 17 -9.51 -2.02 3.43
CA CYS A 17 -10.35 -1.09 4.16
C CYS A 17 -10.55 0.21 3.37
N ASP A 18 -9.49 0.77 2.80
CA ASP A 18 -9.56 1.99 1.99
C ASP A 18 -10.41 1.79 0.73
N LEU A 19 -10.18 0.70 0.00
CA LEU A 19 -10.94 0.35 -1.20
C LEU A 19 -12.42 0.13 -0.90
N HIS A 20 -12.75 -0.47 0.24
CA HIS A 20 -14.13 -0.60 0.68
C HIS A 20 -14.79 0.78 0.87
N GLN A 21 -14.10 1.72 1.53
CA GLN A 21 -14.61 3.07 1.73
C GLN A 21 -14.71 3.86 0.42
N LEU A 22 -13.72 3.74 -0.46
CA LEU A 22 -13.71 4.39 -1.77
C LEU A 22 -14.84 3.86 -2.66
N THR A 23 -15.03 2.53 -2.73
CA THR A 23 -16.13 1.92 -3.47
C THR A 23 -17.49 2.36 -2.92
N ARG A 24 -17.61 2.50 -1.60
CA ARG A 24 -18.86 2.93 -0.97
C ARG A 24 -19.18 4.41 -1.20
N SER A 25 -18.15 5.25 -1.28
CA SER A 25 -18.31 6.70 -1.41
C SER A 25 -18.37 7.17 -2.86
N TYR A 26 -17.74 6.43 -3.77
CA TYR A 26 -17.59 6.75 -5.19
C TYR A 26 -17.90 5.54 -6.08
N GLY A 27 -18.98 4.82 -5.75
CA GLY A 27 -19.27 3.51 -6.34
C GLY A 27 -19.47 3.52 -7.85
N GLU A 28 -19.82 4.66 -8.42
CA GLU A 28 -19.90 4.93 -9.86
C GLU A 28 -18.54 4.94 -10.57
N LEU A 29 -17.41 5.08 -9.85
CA LEU A 29 -16.08 5.11 -10.45
C LEU A 29 -15.50 3.69 -10.58
N GLU A 30 -15.32 3.25 -11.83
CA GLU A 30 -14.80 1.90 -12.15
C GLU A 30 -13.39 1.63 -11.60
N CYS A 31 -12.58 2.68 -11.39
CA CYS A 31 -11.21 2.57 -10.86
C CYS A 31 -11.15 2.11 -9.39
N PHE A 32 -12.26 2.16 -8.65
CA PHE A 32 -12.36 1.59 -7.30
C PHE A 32 -13.05 0.22 -7.30
N GLN A 33 -13.71 -0.15 -8.41
CA GLN A 33 -14.30 -1.46 -8.60
C GLN A 33 -13.28 -2.48 -9.13
N SER A 34 -12.30 -2.02 -9.89
CA SER A 34 -11.24 -2.83 -10.48
C SER A 34 -9.83 -2.29 -10.18
N TYR A 35 -8.92 -3.19 -9.79
CA TYR A 35 -7.51 -2.91 -9.56
C TYR A 35 -6.68 -4.17 -9.81
N GLU A 36 -5.53 -4.04 -10.48
CA GLU A 36 -4.78 -5.21 -10.96
C GLU A 36 -3.52 -5.53 -10.14
N MET A 37 -2.89 -4.54 -9.52
CA MET A 37 -1.58 -4.73 -8.87
C MET A 37 -1.41 -3.85 -7.63
N VAL A 38 -2.07 -4.23 -6.53
CA VAL A 38 -1.87 -3.52 -5.26
C VAL A 38 -1.18 -4.41 -4.25
N LEU A 39 0.04 -4.04 -3.86
CA LEU A 39 0.75 -4.69 -2.78
C LEU A 39 0.23 -4.20 -1.44
N ASP A 40 -0.36 -5.12 -0.67
CA ASP A 40 -0.78 -4.86 0.69
C ASP A 40 0.35 -5.17 1.68
N MET A 41 0.98 -4.10 2.19
CA MET A 41 2.10 -4.20 3.11
C MET A 41 1.71 -4.87 4.43
N GLN A 42 0.44 -4.78 4.86
CA GLN A 42 0.01 -5.47 6.08
C GLN A 42 0.06 -7.00 5.90
N LYS A 43 -0.29 -7.49 4.70
CA LYS A 43 -0.23 -8.93 4.40
C LYS A 43 1.19 -9.43 4.23
N LEU A 44 2.09 -8.58 3.71
CA LEU A 44 3.51 -8.87 3.57
C LEU A 44 4.22 -9.02 4.93
N PHE A 45 3.86 -8.19 5.92
CA PHE A 45 4.49 -8.18 7.24
C PHE A 45 3.54 -8.73 8.32
N LYS A 46 3.31 -10.04 8.30
CA LYS A 46 2.47 -10.72 9.30
C LYS A 46 3.13 -10.67 10.68
N GLY A 47 2.31 -10.49 11.73
CA GLY A 47 2.75 -10.50 13.13
C GLY A 47 3.21 -9.16 13.67
N VAL A 48 3.33 -8.12 12.83
CA VAL A 48 3.66 -6.77 13.28
C VAL A 48 2.45 -6.13 13.95
N THR A 49 2.66 -5.62 15.17
CA THR A 49 1.62 -4.94 15.95
C THR A 49 1.75 -3.42 15.87
N GLY A 50 0.66 -2.69 16.11
CA GLY A 50 0.70 -1.22 16.20
C GLY A 50 0.50 -0.46 14.87
N GLY A 51 0.06 -1.15 13.81
CA GLY A 51 -0.28 -0.56 12.51
C GLY A 51 0.95 -0.13 11.69
N LEU A 52 0.76 0.76 10.73
CA LEU A 52 1.85 1.29 9.89
C LEU A 52 2.98 1.93 10.71
N SER A 53 2.64 2.60 11.82
CA SER A 53 3.64 3.14 12.75
C SER A 53 4.48 2.07 13.43
N GLY A 54 3.88 0.92 13.79
CA GLY A 54 4.61 -0.21 14.36
C GLY A 54 5.54 -0.83 13.34
N LEU A 55 5.03 -1.05 12.12
CA LEU A 55 5.83 -1.53 11.00
C LEU A 55 6.99 -0.61 10.64
N SER A 56 6.75 0.69 10.59
CA SER A 56 7.80 1.69 10.38
C SER A 56 8.86 1.60 11.48
N LYS A 57 8.47 1.43 12.74
CA LYS A 57 9.42 1.30 13.85
C LYS A 57 10.26 0.02 13.73
N GLU A 58 9.67 -1.09 13.34
CA GLU A 58 10.35 -2.38 13.19
C GLU A 58 11.35 -2.39 12.02
N ILE A 59 10.95 -1.82 10.88
CA ILE A 59 11.77 -1.85 9.67
C ILE A 59 12.74 -0.66 9.61
N LEU A 60 12.27 0.56 9.89
CA LEU A 60 13.07 1.79 9.74
C LEU A 60 13.65 2.30 11.07
N GLY A 61 13.32 1.69 12.21
CA GLY A 61 13.79 2.10 13.53
C GLY A 61 13.02 3.28 14.15
N ALA A 62 12.10 3.90 13.40
CA ALA A 62 11.30 5.04 13.85
C ALA A 62 9.82 4.87 13.49
N GLY A 63 8.94 5.19 14.44
CA GLY A 63 7.49 5.13 14.26
C GLY A 63 6.91 6.45 13.76
N LEU A 64 5.76 6.38 13.08
CA LEU A 64 5.01 7.55 12.63
C LEU A 64 4.29 8.25 13.79
N ASN A 65 4.16 9.57 13.70
CA ASN A 65 3.47 10.36 14.72
C ASN A 65 1.94 10.21 14.60
N LYS A 66 1.30 9.51 15.54
CA LYS A 66 -0.15 9.21 15.52
C LYS A 66 -1.07 10.38 15.90
N THR A 67 -0.54 11.51 16.35
CA THR A 67 -1.34 12.61 16.94
C THR A 67 -2.37 13.23 16.00
N ARG A 68 -2.18 13.09 14.67
CA ARG A 68 -2.99 13.78 13.66
C ARG A 68 -4.01 12.91 12.94
N ARG A 69 -4.05 11.61 13.26
CA ARG A 69 -5.00 10.65 12.68
C ARG A 69 -6.46 11.10 12.86
N ASN A 70 -6.78 11.70 14.01
CA ASN A 70 -8.13 12.13 14.38
C ASN A 70 -8.35 13.65 14.18
N SER A 71 -7.64 14.30 13.26
CA SER A 71 -7.85 15.71 12.93
C SER A 71 -9.06 15.91 11.99
N ASN A 72 -9.55 17.15 11.87
CA ASN A 72 -10.62 17.46 10.92
C ASN A 72 -10.10 17.45 9.48
N TRP A 73 -10.26 16.33 8.77
CA TRP A 73 -9.86 16.16 7.37
C TRP A 73 -10.81 16.80 6.35
N GLU A 74 -11.98 17.28 6.79
CA GLU A 74 -12.92 18.05 5.97
C GLU A 74 -12.58 19.55 5.93
N GLN A 75 -11.70 20.03 6.81
CA GLN A 75 -11.28 21.43 6.83
C GLN A 75 -10.65 21.85 5.50
N ARG A 76 -10.99 23.05 5.00
CA ARG A 76 -10.32 23.67 3.85
C ARG A 76 -9.89 25.12 4.17
N PRO A 77 -8.63 25.52 3.86
CA PRO A 77 -7.54 24.66 3.40
C PRO A 77 -7.04 23.71 4.50
N LEU A 78 -6.45 22.59 4.09
CA LEU A 78 -5.72 21.72 5.01
C LEU A 78 -4.52 22.46 5.60
N THR A 79 -4.26 22.25 6.88
CA THR A 79 -3.08 22.81 7.55
C THR A 79 -1.79 22.20 6.99
N GLN A 80 -0.67 22.93 7.09
CA GLN A 80 0.63 22.43 6.65
C GLN A 80 0.97 21.08 7.27
N ASN A 81 0.71 20.95 8.58
CA ASN A 81 0.97 19.71 9.30
C ASN A 81 0.10 18.52 8.85
N GLN A 82 -1.15 18.74 8.40
CA GLN A 82 -1.99 17.68 7.84
C GLN A 82 -1.44 17.18 6.51
N LYS A 83 -0.95 18.11 5.67
CA LYS A 83 -0.29 17.75 4.41
C LYS A 83 0.98 16.94 4.66
N GLU A 84 1.81 17.37 5.61
CA GLU A 84 3.02 16.64 6.00
C GLU A 84 2.71 15.25 6.54
N TYR A 85 1.68 15.12 7.39
CA TYR A 85 1.23 13.84 7.89
C TYR A 85 0.77 12.92 6.75
N ALA A 86 -0.08 13.41 5.83
CA ALA A 86 -0.58 12.63 4.70
C ALA A 86 0.55 12.21 3.74
N ALA A 87 1.50 13.11 3.46
CA ALA A 87 2.67 12.79 2.65
C ALA A 87 3.57 11.74 3.33
N LEU A 88 3.74 11.83 4.65
CA LEU A 88 4.55 10.89 5.42
C LEU A 88 3.95 9.47 5.42
N ASP A 89 2.62 9.35 5.60
CA ASP A 89 1.91 8.07 5.55
C ASP A 89 2.05 7.38 4.18
N ALA A 90 2.21 8.14 3.09
CA ALA A 90 2.46 7.59 1.75
C ALA A 90 3.95 7.23 1.52
N VAL A 91 4.88 8.13 1.85
CA VAL A 91 6.31 7.94 1.53
C VAL A 91 6.95 6.81 2.34
N VAL A 92 6.50 6.60 3.58
CA VAL A 92 7.03 5.57 4.47
C VAL A 92 6.85 4.16 3.89
N LEU A 93 5.79 3.91 3.12
CA LEU A 93 5.55 2.62 2.47
C LEU A 93 6.63 2.27 1.46
N VAL A 94 7.11 3.27 0.71
CA VAL A 94 8.21 3.11 -0.24
C VAL A 94 9.51 2.77 0.49
N HIS A 95 9.81 3.49 1.57
CA HIS A 95 11.01 3.25 2.38
C HIS A 95 10.99 1.87 3.05
N ILE A 96 9.86 1.46 3.64
CA ILE A 96 9.70 0.12 4.23
C ILE A 96 9.97 -0.95 3.18
N PHE A 97 9.38 -0.83 1.99
CA PHE A 97 9.56 -1.80 0.91
C PHE A 97 11.02 -1.89 0.45
N HIS A 98 11.68 -0.75 0.22
CA HIS A 98 13.09 -0.71 -0.18
C HIS A 98 14.01 -1.32 0.87
N GLU A 99 13.81 -0.99 2.15
CA GLU A 99 14.62 -1.54 3.24
C GLU A 99 14.42 -3.05 3.37
N HIS A 100 13.19 -3.54 3.20
CA HIS A 100 12.89 -4.97 3.18
C HIS A 100 13.61 -5.69 2.04
N MET A 101 13.55 -5.16 0.81
CA MET A 101 14.26 -5.72 -0.35
C MET A 101 15.78 -5.71 -0.14
N ARG A 102 16.33 -4.63 0.44
CA ARG A 102 17.76 -4.51 0.76
C ARG A 102 18.20 -5.58 1.75
N ARG A 103 17.44 -5.79 2.83
CA ARG A 103 17.73 -6.84 3.82
C ARG A 103 17.71 -8.23 3.17
N GLN A 104 16.69 -8.54 2.37
CA GLN A 104 16.65 -9.81 1.66
C GLN A 104 17.90 -10.04 0.80
N ALA A 105 18.33 -9.04 0.03
CA ALA A 105 19.53 -9.15 -0.81
C ALA A 105 20.83 -9.38 -0.01
N GLN A 106 20.92 -8.85 1.22
CA GLN A 106 22.09 -9.00 2.08
C GLN A 106 22.17 -10.36 2.79
N PHE A 107 21.03 -10.98 3.08
CA PHE A 107 20.97 -12.28 3.78
C PHE A 107 21.01 -13.50 2.84
N GLY A 108 21.29 -13.31 1.54
CA GLY A 108 21.46 -14.41 0.58
C GLY A 108 20.15 -15.15 0.28
N VAL A 109 19.41 -14.70 -0.73
CA VAL A 109 18.12 -15.32 -1.09
C VAL A 109 18.32 -16.65 -1.82
N SER A 110 17.87 -17.73 -1.18
CA SER A 110 17.28 -18.90 -1.85
C SER A 110 16.09 -18.43 -2.68
N GLU A 111 16.07 -18.79 -3.97
CA GLU A 111 15.19 -18.34 -5.08
C GLU A 111 13.68 -18.16 -4.79
N GLY A 112 13.17 -18.65 -3.65
CA GLY A 112 11.77 -18.55 -3.21
C GLY A 112 11.28 -17.20 -2.69
N SER A 113 12.13 -16.31 -2.14
CA SER A 113 11.63 -15.08 -1.47
C SER A 113 11.18 -13.97 -2.44
N ARG A 114 11.73 -13.94 -3.67
CA ARG A 114 11.30 -13.00 -4.72
C ARG A 114 9.88 -13.28 -5.22
N VAL A 115 9.40 -14.51 -5.05
CA VAL A 115 8.05 -14.96 -5.41
C VAL A 115 7.06 -14.68 -4.27
N GLU A 116 7.56 -14.62 -3.03
CA GLU A 116 6.74 -14.49 -1.83
C GLU A 116 5.96 -13.18 -1.77
N TRP A 117 6.57 -12.01 -1.99
CA TRP A 117 5.83 -10.74 -1.93
C TRP A 117 4.83 -10.58 -3.08
N ARG A 118 5.09 -11.20 -4.24
CA ARG A 118 4.14 -11.21 -5.38
C ARG A 118 2.85 -11.95 -5.03
N SER A 119 2.90 -12.93 -4.13
CA SER A 119 1.68 -13.59 -3.62
C SER A 119 0.80 -12.69 -2.75
N HIS A 120 1.32 -11.54 -2.30
CA HIS A 120 0.60 -10.55 -1.51
C HIS A 120 0.08 -9.38 -2.35
N VAL A 121 0.28 -9.44 -3.67
CA VAL A 121 -0.38 -8.53 -4.62
C VAL A 121 -1.83 -8.94 -4.73
N VAL A 122 -2.72 -7.99 -4.42
CA VAL A 122 -4.16 -8.15 -4.52
C VAL A 122 -4.62 -7.55 -5.84
N SER A 123 -5.51 -8.28 -6.52
CA SER A 123 -6.24 -7.79 -7.68
C SER A 123 -7.73 -8.05 -7.49
N ARG A 124 -8.55 -7.12 -7.98
CA ARG A 124 -9.97 -7.31 -8.21
C ARG A 124 -10.23 -6.87 -9.63
N VAL A 125 -10.59 -7.81 -10.50
CA VAL A 125 -11.03 -7.49 -11.85
C VAL A 125 -12.54 -7.66 -11.86
N SER A 126 -13.28 -6.60 -12.10
CA SER A 126 -14.72 -6.70 -12.35
C SER A 126 -14.94 -7.42 -13.66
N CYS A 127 -15.34 -8.69 -13.62
CA CYS A 127 -15.82 -9.38 -14.81
C CYS A 127 -17.23 -8.91 -15.12
N THR A 128 -17.35 -7.77 -15.78
CA THR A 128 -18.53 -7.42 -16.56
C THR A 128 -18.09 -7.23 -18.00
N ARG A 129 -17.85 -8.35 -18.70
CA ARG A 129 -18.01 -8.34 -20.16
C ARG A 129 -19.51 -8.19 -20.43
N THR A 130 -20.03 -6.97 -20.38
CA THR A 130 -21.29 -6.69 -21.07
C THR A 130 -20.97 -6.88 -22.54
N PRO A 131 -21.61 -7.82 -23.26
CA PRO A 131 -21.37 -7.95 -24.69
C PRO A 131 -21.78 -6.62 -25.32
N LEU A 132 -20.87 -6.00 -26.07
CA LEU A 132 -21.26 -4.93 -26.99
C LEU A 132 -22.31 -5.53 -27.92
N ARG A 133 -23.58 -5.15 -27.70
CA ARG A 133 -24.62 -5.38 -28.68
C ARG A 133 -24.36 -4.38 -29.80
N PHE A 134 -23.79 -4.89 -30.89
CA PHE A 134 -23.81 -4.22 -32.19
C PHE A 134 -25.23 -4.24 -32.75
#